data_AF-A0A0F8ZDZ6-F1
#
_entry.id   AF-A0A0F8ZDZ6-F1
#
_cell.length_a   1.000
_cell.length_b   1.000
_cell.length_c   1.000
_cell.angle_alpha   90.00
_cell.angle_beta   90.00
_cell.angle_gamma   90.00
#
_symmetry.space_group_name_H-M   'P 1'
#
loop_
_entity.id
_entity.type
_entity.pdbx_description
1 polymer ?
#
loop_
_entity_poly.entity_id
_entity_poly.type
_entity_poly.pdbx_seq_one_letter_code
_entity_poly.pdbx_strand_id
1 'polypeptide(L)' 'MNAESQMAQAAIVCLSAVFTNNILLTYFLGMCPFLGCSREVKTSIGLGFAVIFVLTFTCMINWVTYHYVLVPLGLEFFRF' A
#
# COMPACT_ATOMS: atom_id res chain seq x y z
N MET A 1 -10.55 33.03 8.52
CA MET A 1 -10.35 31.87 9.42
C MET A 1 -11.28 30.70 9.04
N ASN A 2 -11.19 30.13 7.82
CA ASN A 2 -11.99 28.93 7.42
C ASN A 2 -11.37 28.09 6.28
N ALA A 3 -10.14 28.41 5.82
CA ALA A 3 -9.49 27.70 4.71
C ALA A 3 -8.58 26.55 5.19
N GLU A 4 -7.91 26.68 6.33
CA GLU A 4 -7.07 25.61 6.91
C GLU A 4 -7.89 24.39 7.34
N SER A 5 -9.12 24.59 7.82
CA SER A 5 -10.01 23.49 8.24
C SER A 5 -10.57 22.67 7.07
N GLN A 6 -10.78 23.28 5.89
CA GLN A 6 -11.25 22.55 4.69
C GLN A 6 -10.16 21.66 4.10
N MET A 7 -8.90 22.12 4.07
CA MET A 7 -7.76 21.30 3.62
C MET A 7 -7.53 20.12 4.57
N ALA A 8 -7.68 20.33 5.88
CA ALA A 8 -7.59 19.27 6.88
C ALA A 8 -8.73 18.24 6.74
N GLN A 9 -9.97 18.69 6.52
CA GLN A 9 -11.11 17.80 6.29
C GLN A 9 -10.96 16.99 4.99
N ALA A 10 -10.50 17.61 3.91
CA ALA A 10 -10.22 16.92 2.65
C ALA A 10 -9.10 15.87 2.82
N ALA A 11 -8.02 16.20 3.52
CA ALA A 11 -6.93 15.27 3.80
C ALA A 11 -7.38 14.08 4.64
N ILE A 12 -8.21 14.29 5.68
CA ILE A 12 -8.76 13.21 6.51
C ILE A 12 -9.70 12.30 5.69
N VAL A 13 -10.53 12.87 4.81
CA VAL A 13 -11.41 12.09 3.93
C VAL A 13 -10.60 11.29 2.91
N CYS A 14 -9.58 11.88 2.28
CA CYS A 14 -8.69 11.16 1.37
C CYS A 14 -7.94 10.02 2.07
N LEU A 15 -7.42 10.26 3.27
CA LEU A 15 -6.71 9.25 4.05
C LEU A 15 -7.66 8.10 4.47
N SER A 16 -8.86 8.43 4.95
CA SER A 16 -9.89 7.45 5.31
C SER A 16 -10.40 6.67 4.09
N ALA A 17 -10.49 7.31 2.92
CA ALA A 17 -10.88 6.64 1.68
C ALA A 17 -9.82 5.62 1.22
N VAL A 18 -8.53 5.96 1.34
CA VAL A 18 -7.41 5.13 0.85
C VAL A 18 -7.07 3.99 1.82
N PHE A 19 -7.10 4.21 3.13
CA PHE A 19 -6.70 3.20 4.12
C PHE A 19 -7.87 2.44 4.74
N THR A 20 -8.98 3.13 5.03
CA THR A 20 -10.11 2.53 5.77
C THR A 20 -11.19 1.98 4.84
N ASN A 21 -11.50 2.68 3.75
CA ASN A 21 -12.50 2.22 2.77
C ASN A 21 -11.94 1.31 1.68
N ASN A 22 -10.61 1.20 1.56
CA ASN A 22 -10.03 0.33 0.55
C ASN A 22 -9.90 -1.10 1.07
N ILE A 23 -11.00 -1.85 0.92
CA ILE A 23 -11.11 -3.24 1.35
C ILE A 23 -10.01 -4.14 0.75
N LEU A 24 -9.48 -3.79 -0.42
CA LEU A 24 -8.39 -4.53 -1.08
C LEU A 24 -7.10 -4.51 -0.26
N LEU A 25 -6.78 -3.37 0.36
CA LEU A 25 -5.54 -3.23 1.12
C LEU A 25 -5.57 -4.05 2.42
N THR A 26 -6.68 -3.98 3.14
CA THR A 26 -6.84 -4.62 4.46
C THR A 26 -7.19 -6.11 4.35
N TYR A 27 -8.06 -6.52 3.41
CA TYR A 27 -8.52 -7.90 3.31
C TYR A 27 -7.75 -8.75 2.29
N PHE A 28 -7.23 -8.18 1.20
CA PHE A 28 -6.58 -9.00 0.16
C PHE A 28 -5.05 -9.05 0.29
N LEU A 29 -4.37 -7.95 0.65
CA LEU A 29 -2.91 -7.97 0.83
C LEU A 29 -2.46 -8.47 2.22
N GLY A 30 -3.32 -8.36 3.24
CA GLY A 30 -2.91 -8.53 4.64
C GLY A 30 -3.43 -9.78 5.37
N MET A 31 -4.33 -10.57 4.77
CA MET A 31 -5.04 -11.65 5.50
C MET A 31 -4.10 -12.74 6.03
N CYS A 32 -3.16 -13.21 5.21
CA CYS A 32 -2.24 -14.29 5.54
C CYS A 32 -1.32 -13.93 6.73
N PRO A 33 -0.63 -12.77 6.73
CA PRO A 33 0.17 -12.34 7.88
C PRO A 33 -0.70 -12.00 9.10
N PHE A 34 -1.90 -11.48 8.89
CA PHE A 34 -2.82 -11.12 9.96
C PHE A 34 -3.30 -12.34 10.76
N LEU A 35 -3.71 -13.42 10.08
CA LEU A 35 -4.13 -14.66 10.75
C LEU A 35 -3.02 -15.29 11.60
N GLY A 36 -1.76 -15.20 11.15
CA GLY A 36 -0.60 -15.77 11.86
C GLY A 36 -0.11 -14.94 13.05
N CYS A 37 -0.15 -13.60 12.96
CA CYS A 37 0.45 -12.72 13.98
C CYS A 37 -0.57 -12.03 14.91
N SER A 38 -1.88 -12.19 14.68
CA SER A 38 -2.96 -11.54 15.46
C SER A 38 -2.90 -11.81 16.98
N ARG A 39 -2.29 -12.91 17.41
CA ARG A 39 -2.20 -13.28 18.84
C ARG A 39 -1.20 -12.44 19.63
N GLU A 40 -0.19 -11.86 19.00
CA GLU A 40 0.85 -11.08 19.68
C GLU A 40 1.04 -9.70 19.07
N VAL A 41 0.79 -8.67 19.89
CA VAL A 41 0.92 -7.25 19.48
C VAL A 41 2.37 -6.88 19.15
N LYS A 42 3.34 -7.43 19.90
CA LYS A 42 4.77 -7.19 19.66
C LYS A 42 5.21 -7.66 18.27
N THR A 43 4.74 -8.85 17.87
CA THR A 43 5.05 -9.46 16.57
C THR A 43 4.33 -8.76 15.43
N SER A 44 3.07 -8.34 15.64
CA SER A 44 2.27 -7.60 14.65
C SER A 44 2.91 -6.27 14.26
N ILE A 45 3.53 -5.55 15.20
CA ILE A 45 4.22 -4.28 14.92
C ILE A 45 5.44 -4.50 14.04
N GLY A 46 6.28 -5.50 14.35
CA GLY A 46 7.46 -5.82 13.53
C GLY A 46 7.10 -6.24 12.11
N LEU A 47 6.03 -7.01 11.96
CA LEU A 47 5.51 -7.43 10.65
C LEU A 47 4.97 -6.25 9.84
N GLY A 48 4.25 -5.32 10.47
CA GLY A 48 3.75 -4.12 9.82
C GLY A 48 4.88 -3.26 9.23
N PHE A 49 5.95 -3.03 9.99
CA PHE A 49 7.13 -2.31 9.50
C PHE A 49 7.82 -3.02 8.32
N ALA A 50 7.98 -4.34 8.41
CA ALA A 50 8.59 -5.12 7.33
C ALA A 50 7.77 -5.02 6.03
N VAL A 51 6.45 -5.13 6.12
CA VAL A 51 5.55 -5.06 4.95
C VAL A 51 5.57 -3.67 4.31
N ILE A 52 5.51 -2.60 5.10
CA ILE A 52 5.58 -1.22 4.57
C ILE A 52 6.89 -1.00 3.82
N PHE A 53 8.01 -1.47 4.39
CA PHE A 53 9.32 -1.36 3.77
C PHE A 53 9.37 -2.10 2.43
N VAL A 54 9.03 -3.39 2.41
CA VAL A 54 9.11 -4.23 1.21
C VAL A 54 8.15 -3.74 0.12
N LEU A 55 6.92 -3.34 0.47
CA LEU A 55 5.95 -2.81 -0.50
C LEU A 55 6.43 -1.51 -1.14
N THR A 56 7.03 -0.61 -0.36
CA THR A 56 7.55 0.67 -0.88
C THR A 56 8.64 0.43 -1.92
N PHE A 57 9.63 -0.42 -1.60
CA PHE A 57 10.71 -0.75 -2.53
C PHE A 57 10.22 -1.53 -3.75
N THR A 58 9.35 -2.52 -3.55
CA THR A 58 8.80 -3.33 -4.65
C THR A 58 7.99 -2.46 -5.62
N CYS A 59 7.16 -1.55 -5.11
CA CYS A 59 6.37 -0.66 -5.95
C CYS A 59 7.27 0.31 -6.75
N MET A 60 8.29 0.88 -6.10
CA MET A 60 9.27 1.75 -6.76
C MET A 60 10.02 1.02 -7.89
N ILE A 61 10.53 -0.17 -7.61
CA ILE A 61 11.26 -0.98 -8.59
C ILE A 61 10.32 -1.42 -9.72
N ASN A 62 9.10 -1.85 -9.40
CA ASN A 62 8.12 -2.27 -10.40
C ASN A 62 7.76 -1.12 -11.35
N TRP A 63 7.62 0.11 -10.85
CA TRP A 63 7.36 1.29 -11.68
C TRP A 63 8.51 1.57 -12.66
N VAL A 64 9.75 1.51 -12.18
CA VAL A 64 10.94 1.68 -13.02
C VAL A 64 11.01 0.57 -14.07
N THR A 65 10.88 -0.70 -13.67
CA THR A 65 10.93 -1.84 -14.59
C THR A 65 9.82 -1.79 -15.63
N TYR A 66 8.61 -1.40 -15.24
CA TYR A 66 7.50 -1.28 -16.19
C TYR A 66 7.78 -0.23 -17.26
N HIS A 67 8.23 0.97 -16.86
CA HIS A 67 8.42 2.09 -17.78
C HIS A 67 9.70 1.95 -18.64
N TYR A 68 10.77 1.38 -18.10
CA TYR A 68 12.06 1.29 -18.80
C TYR A 68 12.33 -0.04 -19.50
N VAL A 69 11.65 -1.13 -19.11
CA VAL A 69 11.92 -2.46 -19.67
C VAL A 69 10.71 -2.99 -20.41
N LEU A 70 9.53 -2.96 -19.79
CA LEU A 70 8.34 -3.63 -20.33
C LEU A 70 7.71 -2.89 -21.52
N VAL A 71 7.60 -1.56 -21.43
CA VAL A 71 7.08 -0.70 -22.50
C VAL A 71 7.93 -0.72 -23.78
N PRO A 72 9.28 -0.58 -23.74
CA PRO A 72 10.08 -0.60 -24.97
C PRO A 72 10.24 -1.98 -25.60
N LEU A 73 10.16 -3.08 -24.84
CA LEU A 73 10.27 -4.44 -25.39
C LEU A 73 8.94 -5.05 -25.85
N GLY A 74 7.80 -4.36 -25.66
CA GLY A 74 6.48 -4.87 -26.05
C GLY A 74 6.04 -6.14 -25.30
N LEU A 75 6.66 -6.42 -24.15
CA LEU A 75 6.44 -7.62 -23.33
C LEU A 75 5.34 -7.40 -22.28
N GLU A 76 4.29 -6.66 -22.62
CA GLU A 76 3.18 -6.32 -21.72
C GLU A 76 2.46 -7.55 -21.13
N PHE A 77 2.66 -8.74 -21.73
CA PHE A 77 2.14 -10.01 -21.21
C PHE A 77 2.72 -10.41 -19.85
N PHE A 78 3.93 -9.97 -19.48
CA PHE A 78 4.56 -10.30 -18.19
C PHE A 78 4.17 -9.35 -17.04
N ARG A 79 3.18 -8.47 -17.24
CA ARG A 79 2.67 -7.58 -16.18
C ARG A 79 1.80 -8.31 -15.13
N PHE A 80 1.39 -9.55 -15.40
CA PHE A 80 0.54 -10.35 -14.51
C PHE A 80 1.29 -10.99 -13.35
#